data_AF-A0AAV0FEM4-F1
#
_entry.id   AF-A0AAV0FEM4-F1
#
_cell.length_a   1.000
_cell.length_b   1.000
_cell.length_c   1.000
_cell.angle_alpha   90.00
_cell.angle_beta   90.00
_cell.angle_gamma   90.00
#
_symmetry.space_group_name_H-M   'P 1'
#
loop_
_entity.id
_entity.type
_entity.pdbx_description
1 polymer ?
#
loop_
_entity_poly.entity_id
_entity_poly.type
_entity_poly.pdbx_seq_one_letter_code
_entity_poly.pdbx_strand_id
1 'polypeptide(L)'
;MWKLVSLKQAGETRWSSHFSSVCSLIRMFAATCSVLEDVEENGNNYSTRGNAARELKKIKSFDFVFLLHLIKEIMGITDLLCQHIQKKCQDIVNAMHLVSSTKMLIQKLREGGWDNFLEIVKEFCTKHEIEDPNMKSPYAVKCKRHDQEGFDIERHHRVDMFYAAIDS
;
A
#
# COMPACT_ATOMS: atom_id res chain seq x y z
N MET A 1 9.56 -28.95 36.90
CA MET A 1 8.95 -28.84 35.56
C MET A 1 8.48 -27.40 35.40
N TRP A 2 9.36 -26.50 34.96
CA TRP A 2 9.02 -25.07 34.85
C TRP A 2 8.53 -24.80 33.43
N LYS A 3 7.23 -24.52 33.28
CA LYS A 3 6.69 -23.92 32.05
C LYS A 3 7.22 -22.49 31.98
N LEU A 4 8.19 -22.25 31.11
CA LEU A 4 8.47 -20.89 30.65
C LEU A 4 7.24 -20.43 29.87
N VAL A 5 6.43 -19.58 30.49
CA VAL A 5 5.49 -18.73 29.76
C VAL A 5 6.34 -17.92 28.79
N SER A 6 6.24 -18.23 27.50
CA SER A 6 6.86 -17.41 26.47
C SER A 6 6.13 -16.06 26.46
N LEU A 7 6.73 -15.07 27.12
CA LEU A 7 6.41 -13.67 26.87
C LEU A 7 6.55 -13.45 25.36
N LYS A 8 5.47 -13.00 24.71
CA LYS A 8 5.55 -12.49 23.35
C LYS A 8 6.71 -11.51 23.28
N GLN A 9 7.65 -11.78 22.38
CA GLN A 9 8.87 -10.99 22.25
C GLN A 9 8.49 -9.53 21.98
N ALA A 10 9.14 -8.59 22.65
CA ALA A 10 8.95 -7.14 22.49
C ALA A 10 9.30 -6.60 21.08
N GLY A 11 9.42 -7.51 20.10
CA GLY A 11 9.71 -7.29 18.70
C GLY A 11 8.72 -7.99 17.76
N GLU A 12 7.47 -8.27 18.15
CA GLU A 12 6.37 -8.18 17.16
C GLU A 12 6.34 -6.70 16.70
N THR A 13 7.20 -6.37 15.74
CA THR A 13 7.73 -5.01 15.51
C THR A 13 6.70 -4.03 14.95
N ARG A 14 7.01 -2.73 15.09
CA ARG A 14 6.30 -1.60 14.43
C ARG A 14 5.94 -1.92 12.96
N TRP A 15 6.82 -2.57 12.20
CA TRP A 15 6.57 -2.98 10.81
C TRP A 15 5.37 -3.91 10.63
N SER A 16 5.28 -4.98 11.43
CA SER A 16 4.14 -5.91 11.41
C SER A 16 2.84 -5.21 11.86
N SER A 17 2.95 -4.25 12.79
CA SER A 17 1.79 -3.41 13.17
C SER A 17 1.35 -2.49 12.03
N HIS A 18 2.29 -1.87 11.31
CA HIS A 18 1.99 -1.04 10.16
C HIS A 18 1.40 -1.85 9.00
N PHE A 19 1.92 -3.05 8.73
CA PHE A 19 1.34 -3.97 7.76
C PHE A 19 -0.08 -4.38 8.16
N SER A 20 -0.30 -4.67 9.44
CA SER A 20 -1.64 -4.97 9.97
C SER A 20 -2.60 -3.79 9.82
N SER A 21 -2.12 -2.56 10.03
CA SER A 21 -2.91 -1.33 9.82
C SER A 21 -3.29 -1.14 8.34
N VAL A 22 -2.35 -1.33 7.42
CA VAL A 22 -2.60 -1.27 5.96
C VAL A 22 -3.64 -2.32 5.55
N CYS A 23 -3.45 -3.58 5.97
CA CYS A 23 -4.41 -4.65 5.70
C CYS A 23 -5.79 -4.35 6.29
N SER A 24 -5.84 -3.78 7.51
CA SER A 24 -7.09 -3.41 8.15
C SER A 24 -7.79 -2.26 7.42
N LEU A 25 -7.06 -1.25 6.94
CA LEU A 25 -7.63 -0.15 6.16
C LEU A 25 -8.23 -0.65 4.85
N ILE A 26 -7.54 -1.54 4.13
CA ILE A 26 -8.07 -2.16 2.90
C ILE A 26 -9.36 -2.95 3.22
N ARG A 27 -9.35 -3.76 4.28
CA ARG A 27 -10.51 -4.56 4.70
C ARG A 27 -11.70 -3.69 5.12
N MET A 28 -11.43 -2.57 5.80
CA MET A 28 -12.45 -1.68 6.35
C MET A 28 -12.77 -0.49 5.43
N PHE A 29 -12.25 -0.48 4.20
CA PHE A 29 -12.28 0.70 3.32
C PHE A 29 -13.69 1.28 3.13
N ALA A 30 -14.69 0.42 2.89
CA ALA A 30 -16.08 0.85 2.77
C ALA A 30 -16.60 1.51 4.06
N ALA A 31 -16.34 0.89 5.22
CA ALA A 31 -16.73 1.46 6.52
C ALA A 31 -16.02 2.79 6.81
N THR A 32 -14.73 2.90 6.44
CA THR A 32 -13.99 4.16 6.56
C THR A 32 -14.59 5.26 5.69
N CYS A 33 -15.01 4.93 4.45
CA CYS A 33 -15.71 5.88 3.58
C CYS A 33 -17.04 6.31 4.20
N SER A 34 -17.87 5.37 4.66
CA SER A 34 -19.18 5.68 5.27
C SER A 34 -19.06 6.56 6.50
N VAL A 35 -18.04 6.35 7.33
CA VAL A 35 -17.79 7.22 8.50
C VAL A 35 -17.39 8.63 8.06
N LEU A 36 -16.57 8.77 7.02
CA LEU A 36 -16.19 10.09 6.52
C LEU A 36 -17.37 10.81 5.85
N GLU A 37 -18.24 10.08 5.15
CA GLU A 37 -19.49 10.60 4.57
C GLU A 37 -20.43 11.10 5.67
N ASP A 38 -20.62 10.33 6.75
CA ASP A 38 -21.43 10.75 7.90
C ASP A 38 -20.85 12.01 8.57
N VAL A 39 -19.52 12.08 8.76
CA VAL A 39 -18.89 13.27 9.35
C VAL A 39 -18.96 14.48 8.42
N GLU A 40 -18.93 14.29 7.10
CA GLU A 40 -19.16 15.35 6.12
C GLU A 40 -20.59 15.92 6.20
N GLU A 41 -21.59 15.05 6.36
CA GLU A 41 -23.00 15.44 6.44
C GLU A 41 -23.35 16.04 7.81
N ASN A 42 -23.00 15.33 8.88
CA ASN A 42 -23.49 15.53 10.25
C ASN A 42 -22.44 16.12 11.21
N GLY A 43 -21.23 16.45 10.74
CA GLY A 43 -20.15 16.92 11.61
C GLY A 43 -20.49 18.19 12.41
N ASN A 44 -20.02 18.24 13.66
CA ASN A 44 -20.35 19.28 14.65
C ASN A 44 -20.05 20.73 14.23
N ASN A 45 -19.17 20.95 13.26
CA ASN A 45 -18.86 22.27 12.72
C ASN A 45 -18.40 22.19 11.25
N TYR A 46 -18.44 23.33 10.56
CA TYR A 46 -18.04 23.44 9.15
C TYR A 46 -16.61 22.98 8.86
N SER A 47 -15.67 23.19 9.80
CA SER A 47 -14.28 22.77 9.62
C SER A 47 -14.16 21.25 9.62
N THR A 48 -14.80 20.57 10.57
CA THR A 48 -14.84 19.10 10.64
C THR A 48 -15.47 18.51 9.38
N ARG A 49 -16.60 19.06 8.94
CA ARG A 49 -17.29 18.61 7.71
C ARG A 49 -16.40 18.80 6.47
N GLY A 50 -15.79 19.98 6.33
CA GLY A 50 -14.88 20.27 5.22
C GLY A 50 -13.60 19.42 5.23
N ASN A 51 -13.10 19.05 6.41
CA ASN A 51 -11.97 18.12 6.53
C ASN A 51 -12.39 16.71 6.12
N ALA A 52 -13.54 16.22 6.57
CA ALA A 52 -14.05 14.90 6.19
C ALA A 52 -14.25 14.78 4.67
N ALA A 53 -14.89 15.76 4.04
CA ALA A 53 -15.04 15.82 2.58
C ALA A 53 -13.70 15.76 1.85
N ARG A 54 -12.69 16.50 2.34
CA ARG A 54 -11.35 16.51 1.76
C ARG A 54 -10.65 15.16 1.91
N GLU A 55 -10.70 14.56 3.08
CA GLU A 55 -10.08 13.25 3.32
C GLU A 55 -10.80 12.14 2.55
N LEU A 56 -12.14 12.16 2.49
CA LEU A 56 -12.94 11.25 1.67
C LEU A 56 -12.50 11.31 0.21
N LYS A 57 -12.36 12.52 -0.35
CA LYS A 57 -11.88 12.72 -1.72
C LYS A 57 -10.47 12.19 -1.94
N LYS A 58 -9.57 12.32 -0.95
CA LYS A 58 -8.21 11.76 -1.05
C LYS A 58 -8.23 10.24 -1.01
N ILE A 59 -8.94 9.63 -0.07
CA ILE A 59 -8.95 8.17 0.06
C ILE A 59 -9.68 7.48 -1.11
N LYS A 60 -10.67 8.14 -1.70
CA LYS A 60 -11.37 7.70 -2.92
C LYS A 60 -10.66 8.15 -4.21
N SER A 61 -9.35 8.44 -4.16
CA SER A 61 -8.54 8.67 -5.36
C SER A 61 -7.84 7.38 -5.79
N PHE A 62 -7.68 7.21 -7.10
CA PHE A 62 -6.92 6.09 -7.65
C PHE A 62 -5.48 6.05 -7.10
N ASP A 63 -4.77 7.18 -7.10
CA ASP A 63 -3.41 7.30 -6.58
C ASP A 63 -3.29 6.78 -5.14
N PHE A 64 -4.24 7.10 -4.28
CA PHE A 64 -4.24 6.62 -2.88
C PHE A 64 -4.46 5.11 -2.81
N VAL A 65 -5.45 4.57 -3.52
CA VAL A 65 -5.73 3.12 -3.53
C VAL A 65 -4.55 2.35 -4.12
N PHE A 66 -3.96 2.86 -5.19
CA PHE A 66 -2.77 2.32 -5.83
C PHE A 66 -1.61 2.24 -4.82
N LEU A 67 -1.27 3.35 -4.15
CA LEU A 67 -0.22 3.37 -3.13
C LEU A 67 -0.54 2.44 -1.96
N LEU A 68 -1.79 2.41 -1.51
CA LEU A 68 -2.21 1.55 -0.40
C LEU A 68 -1.98 0.07 -0.71
N HIS A 69 -2.32 -0.36 -1.93
CA HIS A 69 -2.08 -1.74 -2.39
C HIS A 69 -0.59 -2.00 -2.64
N LEU A 70 0.15 -1.04 -3.18
CA LEU A 70 1.60 -1.18 -3.42
C LEU A 70 2.35 -1.38 -2.10
N ILE A 71 2.02 -0.56 -1.11
CA ILE A 71 2.56 -0.70 0.25
C ILE A 71 2.19 -2.07 0.82
N LYS A 72 0.94 -2.53 0.66
CA LYS A 72 0.53 -3.88 1.11
C LYS A 72 1.41 -4.98 0.50
N GLU A 73 1.68 -4.94 -0.80
CA GLU A 73 2.48 -5.99 -1.46
C GLU A 73 3.94 -5.99 -0.99
N ILE A 74 4.60 -4.82 -0.97
CA ILE A 74 5.99 -4.69 -0.51
C ILE A 74 6.12 -5.06 0.97
N MET A 75 5.20 -4.56 1.81
CA MET A 75 5.18 -4.87 3.24
C MET A 75 4.87 -6.35 3.49
N GLY A 76 4.02 -6.99 2.70
CA GLY A 76 3.74 -8.43 2.84
C GLY A 76 4.98 -9.29 2.61
N ILE A 77 5.77 -8.96 1.58
CA ILE A 77 7.03 -9.66 1.28
C ILE A 77 8.07 -9.44 2.38
N THR A 78 8.21 -8.20 2.85
CA THR A 78 9.21 -7.83 3.88
C THR A 78 8.82 -8.28 5.28
N ASP A 79 7.52 -8.26 5.64
CA ASP A 79 7.02 -8.78 6.91
C ASP A 79 7.24 -10.29 7.03
N LEU A 80 7.06 -11.05 5.94
CA LEU A 80 7.40 -12.47 5.91
C LEU A 80 8.88 -12.70 6.27
N LEU A 81 9.79 -11.91 5.69
CA LEU A 81 11.22 -11.97 6.01
C LEU A 81 11.47 -11.61 7.48
N CYS A 82 10.88 -10.51 7.96
CA CYS A 82 11.01 -10.06 9.35
C CYS A 82 10.58 -11.14 10.34
N GLN A 83 9.40 -11.73 10.14
CA GLN A 83 8.89 -12.82 10.98
C GLN A 83 9.82 -14.04 10.98
N HIS A 84 10.42 -14.39 9.84
CA HIS A 84 11.33 -15.54 9.76
C HIS A 84 12.67 -15.28 10.43
N ILE A 85 13.26 -14.09 10.26
CA ILE A 85 14.53 -13.71 10.89
C ILE A 85 14.37 -13.55 12.41
N GLN A 86 13.21 -13.07 12.88
CA GLN A 86 12.96 -12.85 14.31
C GLN A 86 12.74 -14.15 15.10
N LYS A 87 12.51 -15.30 14.43
CA LYS A 87 12.43 -16.61 15.10
C LYS A 87 13.77 -16.94 15.74
N LYS A 88 13.76 -17.16 17.06
CA LYS A 88 14.95 -17.57 17.84
C LYS A 88 15.54 -18.86 17.24
N CYS A 89 16.84 -18.87 16.94
CA CYS A 89 17.63 -19.99 16.37
C CYS A 89 17.61 -20.16 14.84
N GLN A 90 17.74 -19.09 14.05
CA GLN A 90 18.13 -19.20 12.64
C GLN A 90 19.65 -19.40 12.53
N ASP A 91 20.08 -20.48 11.86
CA ASP A 91 21.46 -20.60 11.35
C ASP A 91 21.69 -19.53 10.27
N ILE A 92 22.91 -18.99 10.19
CA ILE A 92 23.31 -17.96 9.23
C ILE A 92 23.05 -18.41 7.79
N VAL A 93 23.21 -19.70 7.49
CA VAL A 93 22.91 -20.28 6.17
C VAL A 93 21.43 -20.16 5.84
N ASN A 94 20.54 -20.47 6.80
CA ASN A 94 19.09 -20.33 6.60
C ASN A 94 18.66 -18.88 6.46
N ALA A 95 19.27 -17.97 7.22
CA ALA A 95 19.04 -16.53 7.07
C ALA A 95 19.44 -16.04 5.65
N MET A 96 20.57 -16.50 5.11
CA MET A 96 20.99 -16.17 3.73
C MET A 96 20.02 -16.71 2.68
N HIS A 97 19.50 -17.93 2.85
CA HIS A 97 18.49 -18.48 1.95
C HIS A 97 17.17 -17.68 2.00
N LEU A 98 16.76 -17.24 3.18
CA LEU A 98 15.58 -16.38 3.34
C LEU A 98 15.76 -15.04 2.62
N VAL A 99 16.88 -14.34 2.85
CA VAL A 99 17.19 -13.08 2.16
C VAL A 99 17.20 -13.25 0.64
N SER A 100 17.81 -14.33 0.15
CA SER A 100 17.85 -14.64 -1.29
C SER A 100 16.45 -14.89 -1.85
N SER A 101 15.62 -15.63 -1.11
CA SER A 101 14.23 -15.92 -1.51
C SER A 101 13.38 -14.65 -1.52
N THR A 102 13.52 -13.78 -0.52
CA THR A 102 12.84 -12.48 -0.47
C THR A 102 13.26 -11.58 -1.63
N LYS A 103 14.56 -11.52 -1.95
CA LYS A 103 15.06 -10.79 -3.11
C LYS A 103 14.42 -11.29 -4.41
N MET A 104 14.30 -12.62 -4.59
CA MET A 104 13.63 -13.19 -5.75
C MET A 104 12.15 -12.80 -5.83
N LEU A 105 11.43 -12.75 -4.70
CA LEU A 105 10.03 -12.31 -4.68
C LEU A 105 9.88 -10.85 -5.10
N ILE A 106 10.73 -9.96 -4.57
CA ILE A 106 10.76 -8.54 -4.94
C ILE A 106 11.07 -8.37 -6.43
N GLN A 107 12.06 -9.12 -6.94
CA GLN A 107 12.41 -9.08 -8.37
C GLN A 107 11.26 -9.56 -9.26
N LYS A 108 10.56 -10.64 -8.88
CA LYS A 108 9.37 -11.11 -9.60
C LYS A 108 8.25 -10.08 -9.61
N LEU A 109 7.99 -9.43 -8.48
CA LEU A 109 7.02 -8.33 -8.39
C LEU A 109 7.40 -7.19 -9.35
N ARG A 110 8.67 -6.83 -9.39
CA ARG A 110 9.19 -5.78 -10.28
C ARG A 110 9.07 -6.11 -11.76
N GLU A 111 9.53 -7.29 -12.18
CA GLU A 111 9.71 -7.64 -13.59
C GLU A 111 8.41 -8.10 -14.26
N GLY A 112 7.52 -8.77 -13.52
CA GLY A 112 6.28 -9.34 -14.05
C GLY A 112 5.03 -9.10 -13.21
N GLY A 113 5.14 -8.37 -12.10
CA GLY A 113 4.01 -8.15 -11.19
C GLY A 113 3.08 -7.00 -11.59
N TRP A 114 3.49 -6.15 -12.54
CA TRP A 114 2.75 -4.93 -12.92
C TRP A 114 1.29 -5.21 -13.32
N ASP A 115 1.06 -6.09 -14.30
CA ASP A 115 -0.28 -6.31 -14.86
C ASP A 115 -1.24 -6.88 -13.81
N ASN A 116 -0.80 -7.91 -13.07
CA ASN A 116 -1.56 -8.51 -11.98
C ASN A 116 -1.83 -7.52 -10.83
N PHE A 117 -0.83 -6.71 -10.47
CA PHE A 117 -1.01 -5.66 -9.46
C PHE A 117 -2.05 -4.63 -9.89
N LEU A 118 -1.96 -4.16 -11.13
CA LEU A 118 -2.88 -3.17 -11.67
C LEU A 118 -4.31 -3.72 -11.76
N GLU A 119 -4.48 -4.98 -12.15
CA GLU A 119 -5.77 -5.68 -12.16
C GLU A 119 -6.40 -5.69 -10.77
N ILE A 120 -5.66 -6.09 -9.72
CA ILE A 120 -6.13 -6.07 -8.33
C ILE A 120 -6.58 -4.67 -7.90
N VAL A 121 -5.81 -3.63 -8.24
CA VAL A 121 -6.16 -2.24 -7.92
C VAL A 121 -7.44 -1.82 -8.65
N LYS A 122 -7.58 -2.15 -9.94
CA LYS A 122 -8.77 -1.82 -10.74
C LYS A 122 -10.03 -2.54 -10.25
N GLU A 123 -9.92 -3.81 -9.89
CA GLU A 123 -11.01 -4.56 -9.27
C GLU A 123 -11.45 -3.91 -7.95
N PHE A 124 -10.48 -3.50 -7.11
CA PHE A 124 -10.77 -2.79 -5.88
C PHE A 124 -11.47 -1.45 -6.14
N CYS A 125 -10.96 -0.65 -7.09
CA CYS A 125 -11.57 0.62 -7.46
C CYS A 125 -13.00 0.43 -7.97
N THR A 126 -13.22 -0.56 -8.86
CA THR A 126 -14.56 -0.91 -9.38
C THR A 126 -15.53 -1.27 -8.26
N LYS A 127 -15.07 -2.11 -7.32
CA LYS A 127 -15.87 -2.54 -6.15
C LYS A 127 -16.27 -1.39 -5.24
N HIS A 128 -15.45 -0.34 -5.15
CA HIS A 128 -15.65 0.79 -4.26
C HIS A 128 -16.09 2.08 -4.98
N GLU A 129 -16.53 1.96 -6.24
CA GLU A 129 -17.02 3.07 -7.07
C GLU A 129 -16.00 4.21 -7.20
N ILE A 130 -14.72 3.86 -7.29
CA ILE A 130 -13.61 4.80 -7.50
C ILE A 130 -13.31 4.89 -8.99
N GLU A 131 -13.23 6.11 -9.50
CA GLU A 131 -12.96 6.39 -10.91
C GLU A 131 -11.56 5.89 -11.32
N ASP A 132 -11.51 4.96 -12.27
CA ASP A 132 -10.26 4.50 -12.92
C ASP A 132 -9.78 5.59 -13.89
N PRO A 133 -8.54 6.11 -13.76
CA PRO A 133 -8.05 7.10 -14.70
C PRO A 133 -7.87 6.50 -16.10
N ASN A 134 -8.10 7.33 -17.11
CA ASN A 134 -7.73 6.96 -18.48
C ASN A 134 -6.19 6.88 -18.58
N MET A 135 -5.66 5.67 -18.59
CA MET A 135 -4.22 5.37 -18.61
C MET A 135 -3.45 6.06 -19.74
N LYS A 136 -4.12 6.37 -20.87
CA LYS A 136 -3.53 7.05 -22.04
C LYS A 136 -3.64 8.58 -21.99
N SER A 137 -4.31 9.13 -20.98
CA SER A 137 -4.41 10.58 -20.79
C SER A 137 -3.04 11.15 -20.45
N PRO A 138 -2.74 12.40 -20.85
CA PRO A 138 -1.58 13.11 -20.32
C PRO A 138 -1.66 13.20 -18.80
N TYR A 139 -0.55 12.93 -18.12
CA TYR A 139 -0.43 13.11 -16.67
C TYR A 139 -0.20 14.60 -16.37
N ALA A 140 -1.22 15.27 -15.83
CA ALA A 140 -1.13 16.70 -15.52
C ALA A 140 -0.46 16.93 -14.17
N VAL A 141 0.86 17.16 -14.17
CA VAL A 141 1.58 17.61 -12.97
C VAL A 141 1.14 19.04 -12.63
N LYS A 142 0.36 19.22 -11.55
CA LYS A 142 -0.13 20.54 -11.10
C LYS A 142 0.97 21.53 -10.68
N CYS A 143 2.23 21.12 -10.66
CA CYS A 143 3.36 21.92 -10.23
C CYS A 143 4.58 21.70 -11.13
N LYS A 144 4.61 22.31 -12.32
CA LYS A 144 5.80 22.95 -12.93
C LYS A 144 5.48 23.37 -14.36
N ARG A 145 5.72 24.65 -14.66
CA ARG A 145 5.80 25.19 -16.02
C ARG A 145 7.04 24.62 -16.68
N HIS A 146 6.94 23.47 -17.32
CA HIS A 146 7.83 23.04 -18.37
C HIS A 146 7.08 22.05 -19.25
N ASP A 147 7.09 22.32 -20.55
CA ASP A 147 6.61 21.40 -21.58
C ASP A 147 7.22 20.02 -21.36
N GLN A 148 6.41 19.08 -20.85
CA GLN A 148 6.70 17.66 -20.90
C GLN A 148 5.66 17.03 -21.80
N GLU A 149 5.95 17.09 -23.11
CA GLU A 149 5.32 16.23 -24.09
C GLU A 149 5.50 14.76 -23.65
N GLY A 150 4.39 14.02 -23.48
CA GLY A 150 4.40 12.56 -23.57
C GLY A 150 4.55 11.72 -22.29
N PHE A 151 4.18 12.23 -21.10
CA PHE A 151 3.95 11.36 -19.94
C PHE A 151 2.48 11.01 -19.84
N ASP A 152 2.11 9.76 -20.12
CA ASP A 152 0.77 9.25 -19.86
C ASP A 152 0.62 8.78 -18.40
N ILE A 153 -0.62 8.62 -17.96
CA ILE A 153 -0.92 8.22 -16.58
C ILE A 153 -0.33 6.84 -16.26
N GLU A 154 -0.32 5.92 -17.22
CA GLU A 154 0.25 4.58 -17.04
C GLU A 154 1.73 4.65 -16.71
N ARG A 155 2.50 5.41 -17.49
CA ARG A 155 3.94 5.56 -17.27
C ARG A 155 4.23 6.14 -15.90
N HIS A 156 3.45 7.13 -15.46
CA HIS A 156 3.60 7.69 -14.12
C HIS A 156 3.44 6.63 -13.03
N HIS A 157 2.33 5.88 -13.06
CA HIS A 157 2.06 4.85 -12.05
C HIS A 157 3.07 3.71 -12.12
N ARG A 158 3.45 3.28 -13.32
CA ARG A 158 4.36 2.15 -13.52
C ARG A 158 5.80 2.49 -13.15
N VAL A 159 6.31 3.63 -13.62
CA VAL A 159 7.72 3.99 -13.46
C VAL A 159 7.94 4.78 -12.19
N ASP A 160 7.21 5.88 -12.02
CA ASP A 160 7.49 6.85 -10.94
C ASP A 160 6.94 6.39 -9.58
N MET A 161 5.96 5.48 -9.57
CA MET A 161 5.39 4.93 -8.34
C MET A 161 5.79 3.48 -8.13
N PHE A 162 5.39 2.57 -9.02
CA PHE A 162 5.57 1.12 -8.83
C PHE A 162 7.04 0.70 -8.83
N TYR A 163 7.80 1.01 -9.89
CA TYR A 163 9.23 0.69 -9.92
C TYR A 163 10.03 1.48 -8.88
N ALA A 164 9.76 2.79 -8.74
CA ALA A 164 10.46 3.62 -7.76
C ALA A 164 10.31 3.10 -6.32
N ALA A 165 9.12 2.63 -5.92
CA ALA A 165 8.90 2.10 -4.57
C ALA A 165 9.49 0.70 -4.36
N ILE A 166 9.60 -0.11 -5.41
CA ILE A 166 10.22 -1.44 -5.32
C ILE A 166 11.74 -1.36 -5.30
N ASP A 167 12.31 -0.37 -6.00
CA ASP A 167 13.77 -0.18 -6.15
C ASP A 167 14.40 0.65 -5.02
N SER A 168 13.59 1.23 -4.13
CA SER A 168 14.04 2.09 -3.01
C SER A 168 14.67 1.36 -1.83
#